data_AF-A0A1Z5KJ35-F1
#
_entry.id   AF-A0A1Z5KJ35-F1
#
_cell.length_a   1.000
_cell.length_b   1.000
_cell.length_c   1.000
_cell.angle_alpha   90.00
_cell.angle_beta   90.00
_cell.angle_gamma   90.00
#
_symmetry.space_group_name_H-M   'P 1'
#
loop_
_entity.id
_entity.type
_entity.pdbx_description
1 polymer ?
#
loop_
_entity_poly.entity_id
_entity_poly.type
_entity_poly.pdbx_seq_one_letter_code
_entity_poly.pdbx_strand_id
1 'polypeptide(L)'
;MATSVSGLAAAIRGATDSETFDLAGQGVSTIEKQIYDGFKEPLPLSEMIRLTFITGAGKLGRQKYDEGAAQAMTRTLRELGYEEDRGASAVLECGGTFKLQHDTGKNLKTVVVFPRVTGGVGETEMEQLTLNAGSKQPLLAEDSPDYKLAHSTLDVFKRNIPNKCPSWSQTKGCVTALTSIKERLQGLESKLMSGTVLTDAEQAFYDSVSLSSIEDKLSFVRERMHALVEGGNVTAEERKNLLEQVNDKIKALDTEIEQAKKEGKMKRVENLQAKRVTLQERKTKVEGINPKPLHALKHEAEIHKLRKELLPIEEIEEKAKGRLMTLKENQVVAKKDDIMQQISDLEQQSRGWFESDEIFHARVQQSLSSWNNQKKNVKKATKPASTSKPTSMSLPTTAKWVTPASRGKPALKKPASKPSTSGGLFAAMMNDSDSD
;
A
#
# COMPACT_ATOMS: atom_id res chain seq x y z
N MET A 1 -39.99 22.98 8.96
CA MET A 1 -40.46 24.28 9.49
C MET A 1 -39.25 25.17 9.63
N ALA A 2 -39.12 26.20 8.78
CA ALA A 2 -37.97 27.11 8.83
C ALA A 2 -38.13 28.03 10.05
N THR A 3 -37.29 27.85 11.06
CA THR A 3 -37.14 28.82 12.15
C THR A 3 -36.67 30.14 11.54
N SER A 4 -37.45 31.20 11.72
CA SER A 4 -37.11 32.54 11.26
C SER A 4 -35.85 33.03 11.98
N VAL A 5 -34.69 32.88 11.35
CA VAL A 5 -33.41 33.38 11.84
C VAL A 5 -33.36 34.89 11.60
N SER A 6 -32.94 35.69 12.58
CA SER A 6 -32.89 37.18 12.49
C SER A 6 -31.50 37.73 12.84
N GLY A 7 -31.12 38.86 12.25
CA GLY A 7 -29.86 39.55 12.56
C GLY A 7 -28.63 38.89 11.93
N LEU A 8 -27.50 38.84 12.65
CA LEU A 8 -26.23 38.29 12.15
C LEU A 8 -26.38 36.85 11.63
N ALA A 9 -27.16 36.02 12.30
CA ALA A 9 -27.39 34.64 11.89
C ALA A 9 -28.10 34.54 10.53
N ALA A 10 -28.98 35.50 10.20
CA ALA A 10 -29.61 35.58 8.88
C ALA A 10 -28.59 36.03 7.82
N ALA A 11 -27.70 36.96 8.17
CA ALA A 11 -26.61 37.40 7.29
C ALA A 11 -25.63 36.25 6.99
N ILE A 12 -25.25 35.46 8.01
CA ILE A 12 -24.42 34.25 7.84
C ILE A 12 -25.08 33.27 6.88
N ARG A 13 -26.38 32.99 7.06
CA ARG A 13 -27.11 32.04 6.21
C ARG A 13 -27.40 32.57 4.80
N GLY A 14 -27.41 33.88 4.62
CA GLY A 14 -27.60 34.56 3.33
C GLY A 14 -26.31 34.84 2.57
N ALA A 15 -25.14 34.63 3.18
CA ALA A 15 -23.85 34.89 2.55
C ALA A 15 -23.61 33.89 1.40
N THR A 16 -23.47 34.40 0.18
CA THR A 16 -23.13 33.62 -1.01
C THR A 16 -21.64 33.64 -1.33
N ASP A 17 -20.91 34.60 -0.77
CA ASP A 17 -19.49 34.84 -1.01
C ASP A 17 -18.70 34.88 0.30
N SER A 18 -17.37 34.95 0.18
CA SER A 18 -16.48 35.09 1.34
C SER A 18 -16.61 36.47 1.99
N GLU A 19 -17.29 36.54 3.13
CA GLU A 19 -17.57 37.79 3.84
C GLU A 19 -16.82 37.94 5.17
N THR A 20 -16.76 39.18 5.66
CA THR A 20 -16.21 39.50 6.98
C THR A 20 -17.27 40.17 7.85
N PHE A 21 -17.53 39.58 9.02
CA PHE A 21 -18.47 40.08 10.01
C PHE A 21 -17.72 40.67 11.21
N ASP A 22 -18.09 41.89 11.59
CA ASP A 22 -17.55 42.57 12.77
C ASP A 22 -18.45 42.30 13.99
N LEU A 23 -17.87 41.74 15.06
CA LEU A 23 -18.59 41.47 16.31
C LEU A 23 -18.47 42.61 17.34
N ALA A 24 -17.99 43.79 16.94
CA ALA A 24 -17.93 44.96 17.82
C ALA A 24 -19.29 45.27 18.45
N GLY A 25 -19.31 45.45 19.77
CA GLY A 25 -20.51 45.76 20.55
C GLY A 25 -21.48 44.59 20.78
N GLN A 26 -21.16 43.37 20.33
CA GLN A 26 -21.96 42.17 20.62
C GLN A 26 -21.50 41.52 21.94
N GLY A 27 -22.45 41.23 22.84
CA GLY A 27 -22.17 40.50 24.08
C GLY A 27 -22.01 38.99 23.85
N VAL A 28 -21.30 38.31 24.76
CA VAL A 28 -21.00 36.87 24.70
C VAL A 28 -22.23 36.00 24.40
N SER A 29 -23.32 36.18 25.15
CA SER A 29 -24.54 35.39 24.97
C SER A 29 -25.20 35.58 23.59
N THR A 30 -25.07 36.78 23.02
CA THR A 30 -25.60 37.10 21.69
C THR A 30 -24.77 36.44 20.60
N ILE A 31 -23.44 36.44 20.76
CA ILE A 31 -22.52 35.75 19.86
C ILE A 31 -22.81 34.25 19.84
N GLU A 32 -22.90 33.60 21.01
CA GLU A 32 -23.18 32.17 21.11
C GLU A 32 -24.49 31.80 20.40
N LYS A 33 -25.55 32.56 20.63
CA LYS A 33 -26.85 32.32 19.98
C LYS A 33 -26.79 32.51 18.47
N GLN A 34 -26.18 33.60 17.98
CA GLN A 34 -26.12 33.90 16.55
C GLN A 34 -25.24 32.92 15.78
N ILE A 35 -24.13 32.48 16.37
CA ILE A 35 -23.25 31.47 15.77
C ILE A 35 -23.93 30.11 15.78
N TYR A 36 -24.63 29.76 16.87
CA TYR A 36 -25.42 28.53 16.93
C TYR A 36 -26.49 28.51 15.84
N ASP A 37 -27.34 29.54 15.76
CA ASP A 37 -28.41 29.62 14.76
C ASP A 37 -27.88 29.73 13.31
N GLY A 38 -26.68 30.30 13.13
CA GLY A 38 -26.04 30.43 11.81
C GLY A 38 -25.48 29.11 11.27
N PHE A 39 -24.84 28.31 12.12
CA PHE A 39 -24.07 27.12 11.71
C PHE A 39 -24.66 25.76 12.15
N LYS A 40 -25.77 25.75 12.89
CA LYS A 40 -26.43 24.50 13.31
C LYS A 40 -26.85 23.63 12.12
N GLU A 41 -27.32 24.25 11.05
CA GLU A 41 -27.69 23.57 9.82
C GLU A 41 -26.70 23.95 8.71
N PRO A 42 -26.28 22.99 7.85
CA PRO A 42 -25.37 23.30 6.76
C PRO A 42 -25.98 24.36 5.81
N LEU A 43 -25.13 25.21 5.25
CA LEU A 43 -25.55 26.32 4.39
C LEU A 43 -25.88 25.82 2.97
N PRO A 44 -26.93 26.34 2.32
CA PRO A 44 -27.33 25.94 0.97
C PRO A 44 -26.47 26.59 -0.12
N LEU A 45 -25.18 26.25 -0.13
CA LEU A 45 -24.17 26.79 -1.06
C LEU A 45 -23.58 25.71 -1.94
N SER A 46 -23.30 26.05 -3.19
CA SER A 46 -22.62 25.18 -4.18
C SER A 46 -21.10 25.24 -4.09
N GLU A 47 -20.55 26.34 -3.59
CA GLU A 47 -19.12 26.58 -3.44
C GLU A 47 -18.75 26.82 -1.97
N MET A 48 -17.50 26.51 -1.61
CA MET A 48 -17.00 26.75 -0.26
C MET A 48 -16.70 28.23 -0.07
N ILE A 49 -17.35 28.86 0.90
CA ILE A 49 -17.08 30.25 1.27
C ILE A 49 -16.25 30.35 2.55
N ARG A 50 -15.52 31.45 2.69
CA ARG A 50 -14.76 31.77 3.89
C ARG A 50 -15.45 32.89 4.66
N LEU A 51 -15.97 32.59 5.84
CA LEU A 51 -16.59 33.59 6.71
C LEU A 51 -15.61 34.01 7.80
N THR A 52 -15.24 35.29 7.81
CA THR A 52 -14.26 35.85 8.76
C THR A 52 -14.97 36.66 9.81
N PHE A 53 -14.78 36.34 11.09
CA PHE A 53 -15.39 37.06 12.21
C PHE A 53 -14.32 37.82 12.99
N ILE A 54 -14.47 39.13 13.09
CA ILE A 54 -13.57 39.96 13.91
C ILE A 54 -14.02 39.86 15.36
N THR A 55 -13.21 39.20 16.18
CA THR A 55 -13.52 38.90 17.60
C THR A 55 -12.75 39.79 18.57
N GLY A 56 -11.78 40.56 18.09
CA GLY A 56 -11.01 41.47 18.93
C GLY A 56 -10.08 42.36 18.15
N ALA A 57 -9.54 43.36 18.84
CA ALA A 57 -8.55 44.28 18.29
C ALA A 57 -7.41 44.52 19.29
N GLY A 58 -6.31 45.06 18.79
CA GLY A 58 -5.17 45.49 19.58
C GLY A 58 -5.47 46.67 20.50
N LYS A 59 -4.43 47.27 21.08
CA LYS A 59 -4.52 48.25 22.18
C LYS A 59 -5.53 49.40 21.95
N LEU A 60 -5.64 49.90 20.72
CA LEU A 60 -6.53 51.03 20.37
C LEU A 60 -8.00 50.64 20.18
N GLY A 61 -8.30 49.37 19.89
CA GLY A 61 -9.65 48.89 19.57
C GLY A 61 -10.23 47.90 20.56
N ARG A 62 -9.44 47.43 21.55
CA ARG A 62 -9.83 46.36 22.49
C ARG A 62 -11.15 46.63 23.22
N GLN A 63 -11.46 47.89 23.53
CA GLN A 63 -12.68 48.27 24.25
C GLN A 63 -13.98 48.02 23.45
N LYS A 64 -13.89 47.88 22.13
CA LYS A 64 -15.07 47.67 21.26
C LYS A 64 -15.58 46.22 21.27
N TYR A 65 -14.75 45.28 21.72
CA TYR A 65 -15.03 43.85 21.65
C TYR A 65 -15.07 43.28 23.06
N ASP A 66 -15.97 42.33 23.28
CA ASP A 66 -15.99 41.58 24.51
C ASP A 66 -14.74 40.68 24.61
N GLU A 67 -14.12 40.63 25.79
CA GLU A 67 -12.90 39.86 26.03
C GLU A 67 -13.12 38.34 25.86
N GLY A 68 -14.37 37.88 26.06
CA GLY A 68 -14.80 36.50 25.87
C GLY A 68 -15.27 36.16 24.45
N ALA A 69 -15.34 37.12 23.51
CA ALA A 69 -15.97 36.92 22.19
C ALA A 69 -15.36 35.76 21.37
N ALA A 70 -14.02 35.69 21.32
CA ALA A 70 -13.33 34.62 20.61
C ALA A 70 -13.54 33.25 21.26
N GLN A 71 -13.57 33.20 22.60
CA GLN A 71 -13.77 31.96 23.34
C GLN A 71 -15.21 31.45 23.18
N ALA A 72 -16.18 32.34 23.29
CA ALA A 72 -17.60 32.07 23.10
C ALA A 72 -17.85 31.41 21.73
N MET A 73 -17.38 32.05 20.67
CA MET A 73 -17.59 31.55 19.32
C MET A 73 -16.88 30.23 19.03
N THR A 74 -15.61 30.08 19.42
CA THR A 74 -14.89 28.81 19.19
C THR A 74 -15.43 27.67 20.04
N ARG A 75 -16.00 27.96 21.21
CA ARG A 75 -16.72 26.97 22.03
C ARG A 75 -18.01 26.53 21.35
N THR A 76 -18.85 27.46 20.89
CA THR A 76 -20.10 27.13 20.19
C THR A 76 -19.84 26.34 18.92
N LEU A 77 -18.81 26.69 18.14
CA LEU A 77 -18.41 25.95 16.94
C LEU A 77 -17.98 24.51 17.28
N ARG A 78 -17.19 24.32 18.35
CA ARG A 78 -16.82 22.97 18.84
C ARG A 78 -18.03 22.17 19.31
N GLU A 79 -18.99 22.79 19.98
CA GLU A 79 -20.25 22.15 20.39
C GLU A 79 -21.11 21.72 19.19
N LEU A 80 -21.02 22.43 18.06
CA LEU A 80 -21.62 22.06 16.77
C LEU A 80 -20.80 21.03 15.96
N GLY A 81 -19.67 20.55 16.50
CA GLY A 81 -18.81 19.56 15.85
C GLY A 81 -17.86 20.15 14.80
N TYR A 82 -17.50 21.43 14.91
CA TYR A 82 -16.43 22.01 14.10
C TYR A 82 -15.07 21.80 14.76
N GLU A 83 -14.05 21.56 13.94
CA GLU A 83 -12.67 21.32 14.40
C GLU A 83 -11.76 22.53 14.15
N GLU A 84 -10.77 22.72 15.03
CA GLU A 84 -9.78 23.79 14.88
C GLU A 84 -8.63 23.31 14.00
N ASP A 85 -8.50 23.86 12.80
CA ASP A 85 -7.42 23.55 11.86
C ASP A 85 -6.73 24.83 11.38
N ARG A 86 -5.46 25.00 11.75
CA ARG A 86 -4.64 26.16 11.36
C ARG A 86 -4.31 26.19 9.86
N GLY A 87 -4.33 25.03 9.20
CA GLY A 87 -4.10 24.88 7.76
C GLY A 87 -5.33 25.10 6.88
N ALA A 88 -6.51 25.22 7.50
CA ALA A 88 -7.77 25.27 6.76
C ALA A 88 -7.84 26.42 5.75
N SER A 89 -8.32 26.09 4.55
CA SER A 89 -8.47 26.99 3.40
C SER A 89 -9.87 26.88 2.80
N ALA A 90 -10.22 27.74 1.85
CA ALA A 90 -11.55 27.78 1.23
C ALA A 90 -11.73 26.63 0.22
N VAL A 91 -11.60 25.39 0.68
CA VAL A 91 -11.76 24.15 -0.09
C VAL A 91 -12.86 23.33 0.57
N LEU A 92 -13.68 22.62 -0.20
CA LEU A 92 -14.82 21.84 0.28
C LEU A 92 -14.44 20.82 1.39
N GLU A 93 -13.23 20.28 1.32
CA GLU A 93 -12.66 19.34 2.30
C GLU A 93 -12.46 19.96 3.69
N CYS A 94 -12.29 21.28 3.77
CA CYS A 94 -12.16 22.01 5.03
C CYS A 94 -13.54 22.40 5.62
N GLY A 95 -14.65 21.94 5.03
CA GLY A 95 -15.99 22.22 5.55
C GLY A 95 -16.17 21.68 6.96
N GLY A 96 -16.64 22.52 7.88
CA GLY A 96 -16.73 22.15 9.29
C GLY A 96 -15.45 22.42 10.09
N THR A 97 -14.54 23.24 9.58
CA THR A 97 -13.35 23.66 10.34
C THR A 97 -13.35 25.16 10.62
N PHE A 98 -12.58 25.59 11.62
CA PHE A 98 -12.31 27.00 11.87
C PHE A 98 -10.85 27.22 12.25
N LYS A 99 -10.38 28.45 12.08
CA LYS A 99 -9.03 28.87 12.48
C LYS A 99 -9.01 30.21 13.17
N LEU A 100 -8.13 30.33 14.15
CA LEU A 100 -7.80 31.60 14.80
C LEU A 100 -6.67 32.27 14.04
N GLN A 101 -6.87 33.52 13.66
CA GLN A 101 -5.87 34.32 12.97
C GLN A 101 -5.70 35.67 13.66
N HIS A 102 -4.45 36.10 13.78
CA HIS A 102 -4.10 37.43 14.25
C HIS A 102 -3.47 38.18 13.08
N ASP A 103 -4.19 39.17 12.55
CA ASP A 103 -3.66 40.08 11.54
C ASP A 103 -2.79 41.13 12.25
N THR A 104 -1.47 40.94 12.19
CA THR A 104 -0.48 41.83 12.81
C THR A 104 -0.37 43.18 12.10
N GLY A 105 -0.80 43.28 10.84
CA GLY A 105 -0.83 44.54 10.09
C GLY A 105 -1.99 45.44 10.52
N LYS A 106 -3.17 44.86 10.72
CA LYS A 106 -4.38 45.58 11.16
C LYS A 106 -4.61 45.54 12.67
N ASN A 107 -3.80 44.80 13.41
CA ASN A 107 -3.97 44.51 14.84
C ASN A 107 -5.37 43.95 15.17
N LEU A 108 -5.90 43.05 14.34
CA LEU A 108 -7.21 42.43 14.53
C LEU A 108 -7.08 40.94 14.83
N LYS A 109 -7.86 40.49 15.81
CA LYS A 109 -8.05 39.06 16.09
C LYS A 109 -9.30 38.62 15.37
N THR A 110 -9.15 37.61 14.52
CA THR A 110 -10.21 37.07 13.70
C THR A 110 -10.32 35.56 13.90
N VAL A 111 -11.52 35.05 13.77
CA VAL A 111 -11.76 33.63 13.61
C VAL A 111 -12.37 33.44 12.24
N VAL A 112 -11.75 32.57 11.46
CA VAL A 112 -12.21 32.25 10.12
C VAL A 112 -12.90 30.90 10.19
N VAL A 113 -14.14 30.83 9.72
CA VAL A 113 -14.98 29.64 9.75
C VAL A 113 -15.26 29.19 8.32
N PHE A 114 -15.12 27.89 8.10
CA PHE A 114 -15.47 27.22 6.85
C PHE A 114 -16.75 26.42 7.08
N PRO A 115 -17.93 26.94 6.65
CA PRO A 115 -19.21 26.30 6.93
C PRO A 115 -19.33 24.90 6.33
N ARG A 116 -20.17 24.06 6.95
CA ARG A 116 -20.70 22.87 6.27
C ARG A 116 -21.70 23.34 5.22
N VAL A 117 -21.67 22.80 4.00
CA VAL A 117 -22.56 23.20 2.90
C VAL A 117 -23.42 22.03 2.44
N THR A 118 -24.72 22.24 2.17
CA THR A 118 -25.65 21.19 1.69
C THR A 118 -25.57 20.93 0.18
N GLY A 119 -24.90 21.78 -0.60
CA GLY A 119 -24.60 21.52 -2.02
C GLY A 119 -23.59 20.39 -2.25
N GLY A 120 -23.08 19.77 -1.18
CA GLY A 120 -22.36 18.50 -1.19
C GLY A 120 -23.26 17.35 -0.75
N VAL A 121 -23.90 16.70 -1.73
CA VAL A 121 -24.47 15.34 -1.73
C VAL A 121 -25.21 14.90 -0.46
N GLY A 122 -26.54 15.08 -0.46
CA GLY A 122 -27.45 14.32 0.40
C GLY A 122 -27.55 12.86 -0.05
N GLU A 123 -27.43 11.94 0.91
CA GLU A 123 -27.24 10.48 0.79
C GLU A 123 -28.39 9.67 0.13
N THR A 124 -29.26 10.24 -0.70
CA THR A 124 -30.49 9.51 -1.13
C THR A 124 -30.79 9.54 -2.63
N GLU A 125 -29.97 10.18 -3.46
CA GLU A 125 -30.08 10.13 -4.94
C GLU A 125 -28.84 9.50 -5.59
N MET A 126 -28.31 8.44 -4.99
CA MET A 126 -27.05 7.78 -5.36
C MET A 126 -27.10 6.98 -6.68
N GLU A 127 -28.21 6.95 -7.44
CA GLU A 127 -28.35 5.98 -8.53
C GLU A 127 -28.66 6.53 -9.94
N GLN A 128 -28.97 7.83 -10.12
CA GLN A 128 -29.45 8.28 -11.46
C GLN A 128 -28.88 9.59 -12.05
N LEU A 129 -27.98 10.31 -11.38
CA LEU A 129 -27.35 11.52 -11.96
C LEU A 129 -25.83 11.41 -12.11
N THR A 130 -25.31 10.18 -12.11
CA THR A 130 -23.94 9.76 -12.44
C THR A 130 -23.61 9.92 -13.93
N LEU A 131 -23.89 11.07 -14.55
CA LEU A 131 -23.50 11.24 -15.95
C LEU A 131 -22.78 12.54 -16.32
N ASN A 132 -22.76 13.65 -15.55
CA ASN A 132 -22.15 14.88 -16.10
C ASN A 132 -21.56 15.92 -15.12
N ALA A 133 -21.08 15.54 -13.93
CA ALA A 133 -20.18 16.40 -13.15
C ALA A 133 -19.02 15.55 -12.61
N GLY A 134 -17.81 15.82 -13.13
CA GLY A 134 -16.62 15.00 -12.94
C GLY A 134 -16.31 14.77 -11.47
N SER A 135 -16.43 13.50 -11.06
CA SER A 135 -15.88 13.03 -9.80
C SER A 135 -14.39 13.40 -9.75
N LYS A 136 -13.95 13.97 -8.62
CA LYS A 136 -12.51 14.05 -8.27
C LYS A 136 -11.98 12.65 -7.97
N GLN A 137 -12.11 11.75 -8.95
CA GLN A 137 -11.44 10.48 -8.90
C GLN A 137 -9.95 10.78 -9.03
N PRO A 138 -9.12 10.35 -8.07
CA PRO A 138 -7.69 10.48 -8.22
C PRO A 138 -7.27 9.78 -9.52
N LEU A 139 -6.30 10.37 -10.21
CA LEU A 139 -5.84 9.87 -11.52
C LEU A 139 -5.41 8.39 -11.45
N LEU A 140 -4.98 7.95 -10.27
CA LEU A 140 -4.72 6.56 -9.91
C LEU A 140 -5.62 6.19 -8.72
N ALA A 141 -6.23 5.00 -8.75
CA ALA A 141 -7.03 4.51 -7.63
C ALA A 141 -6.18 4.41 -6.35
N GLU A 142 -6.64 4.95 -5.23
CA GLU A 142 -5.85 5.10 -3.98
C GLU A 142 -5.32 3.77 -3.44
N ASP A 143 -6.09 2.69 -3.62
CA ASP A 143 -5.70 1.36 -3.19
C ASP A 143 -4.74 0.64 -4.14
N SER A 144 -4.55 1.17 -5.34
CA SER A 144 -3.70 0.56 -6.35
C SER A 144 -2.22 0.56 -5.91
N PRO A 145 -1.45 -0.47 -6.32
CA PRO A 145 0.00 -0.44 -6.19
C PRO A 145 0.59 0.83 -6.82
N ASP A 146 0.08 1.25 -7.97
CA ASP A 146 0.59 2.40 -8.74
C ASP A 146 0.47 3.70 -7.96
N TYR A 147 -0.66 3.95 -7.30
CA TYR A 147 -0.84 5.10 -6.42
C TYR A 147 0.16 5.07 -5.25
N LYS A 148 0.33 3.91 -4.62
CA LYS A 148 1.25 3.72 -3.48
C LYS A 148 2.72 3.86 -3.91
N LEU A 149 3.07 3.48 -5.13
CA LEU A 149 4.41 3.70 -5.70
C LEU A 149 4.64 5.19 -5.98
N ALA A 150 3.66 5.89 -6.55
CA ALA A 150 3.76 7.30 -6.91
C ALA A 150 3.90 8.19 -5.67
N HIS A 151 3.02 8.05 -4.68
CA HIS A 151 2.91 8.97 -3.53
C HIS A 151 3.78 8.60 -2.32
N SER A 152 4.40 7.41 -2.30
CA SER A 152 5.30 7.05 -1.19
C SER A 152 6.60 7.85 -1.22
N THR A 153 7.12 8.19 -0.05
CA THR A 153 8.48 8.74 0.06
C THR A 153 9.53 7.67 -0.29
N LEU A 154 10.72 8.09 -0.71
CA LEU A 154 11.81 7.17 -1.09
C LEU A 154 12.13 6.15 0.02
N ASP A 155 12.14 6.58 1.28
CA ASP A 155 12.47 5.69 2.42
C ASP A 155 11.38 4.65 2.69
N VAL A 156 10.11 5.07 2.63
CA VAL A 156 8.96 4.16 2.77
C VAL A 156 8.95 3.17 1.62
N PHE A 157 9.22 3.65 0.40
CA PHE A 157 9.35 2.84 -0.79
C PHE A 157 10.44 1.78 -0.66
N LYS A 158 11.67 2.17 -0.31
CA LYS A 158 12.81 1.25 -0.12
C LYS A 158 12.52 0.18 0.93
N ARG A 159 11.77 0.51 1.98
CA ARG A 159 11.35 -0.44 3.03
C ARG A 159 10.24 -1.39 2.58
N ASN A 160 9.31 -0.91 1.77
CA ASN A 160 8.13 -1.67 1.36
C ASN A 160 8.40 -2.63 0.20
N ILE A 161 9.22 -2.23 -0.77
CA ILE A 161 9.49 -3.02 -1.98
C ILE A 161 9.97 -4.45 -1.66
N PRO A 162 10.92 -4.70 -0.75
CA PRO A 162 11.35 -6.06 -0.43
C PRO A 162 10.23 -6.98 0.08
N ASN A 163 9.24 -6.41 0.77
CA ASN A 163 8.13 -7.15 1.37
C ASN A 163 6.93 -7.30 0.43
N LYS A 164 6.72 -6.33 -0.48
CA LYS A 164 5.59 -6.30 -1.41
C LYS A 164 5.92 -6.94 -2.77
N CYS A 165 7.18 -6.84 -3.20
CA CYS A 165 7.73 -7.44 -4.42
C CYS A 165 8.96 -8.31 -4.08
N PRO A 166 8.77 -9.46 -3.40
CA PRO A 166 9.87 -10.37 -3.08
C PRO A 166 10.54 -11.01 -4.30
N SER A 167 9.80 -11.21 -5.41
CA SER A 167 10.30 -11.92 -6.59
C SER A 167 10.86 -11.00 -7.67
N TRP A 168 11.65 -11.56 -8.59
CA TRP A 168 12.20 -10.81 -9.72
C TRP A 168 11.10 -10.34 -10.68
N SER A 169 10.10 -11.19 -10.95
CA SER A 169 8.94 -10.89 -11.81
C SER A 169 8.10 -9.72 -11.27
N GLN A 170 7.83 -9.71 -9.97
CA GLN A 170 7.12 -8.61 -9.31
C GLN A 170 7.94 -7.33 -9.30
N THR A 171 9.26 -7.44 -9.09
CA THR A 171 10.18 -6.29 -9.19
C THR A 171 10.19 -5.71 -10.61
N LYS A 172 10.17 -6.56 -11.65
CA LYS A 172 10.02 -6.13 -13.04
C LYS A 172 8.67 -5.46 -13.29
N GLY A 173 7.57 -5.99 -12.75
CA GLY A 173 6.25 -5.33 -12.80
C GLY A 173 6.26 -3.94 -12.17
N CYS A 174 6.96 -3.78 -11.04
CA CYS A 174 7.17 -2.48 -10.40
C CYS A 174 7.94 -1.50 -11.29
N VAL A 175 8.96 -1.96 -12.04
CA VAL A 175 9.65 -1.11 -13.04
C VAL A 175 8.68 -0.65 -14.11
N THR A 176 7.87 -1.56 -14.67
CA THR A 176 6.88 -1.22 -15.70
C THR A 176 5.85 -0.19 -15.19
N ALA A 177 5.35 -0.36 -13.97
CA ALA A 177 4.42 0.58 -13.35
C ALA A 177 5.05 1.97 -13.16
N LEU A 178 6.27 2.03 -12.63
CA LEU A 178 6.99 3.31 -12.46
C LEU A 178 7.33 3.98 -13.79
N THR A 179 7.68 3.21 -14.83
CA THR A 179 7.87 3.76 -16.18
C THR A 179 6.58 4.36 -16.72
N SER A 180 5.43 3.68 -16.55
CA SER A 180 4.14 4.23 -16.98
C SER A 180 3.78 5.50 -16.21
N ILE A 181 4.06 5.55 -14.90
CA ILE A 181 3.88 6.77 -14.09
C ILE A 181 4.78 7.91 -14.59
N LYS A 182 6.06 7.61 -14.90
CA LYS A 182 6.99 8.57 -15.48
C LYS A 182 6.48 9.14 -16.80
N GLU A 183 6.06 8.28 -17.73
CA GLU A 183 5.51 8.67 -19.03
C GLU A 183 4.25 9.54 -18.87
N ARG A 184 3.38 9.20 -17.91
CA ARG A 184 2.20 10.03 -17.59
C ARG A 184 2.61 11.42 -17.11
N LEU A 185 3.55 11.54 -16.18
CA LEU A 185 4.05 12.83 -15.70
C LEU A 185 4.66 13.67 -16.83
N GLN A 186 5.50 13.07 -17.68
CA GLN A 186 6.07 13.74 -18.85
C GLN A 186 4.99 14.20 -19.84
N GLY A 187 3.91 13.42 -19.97
CA GLY A 187 2.72 13.81 -20.73
C GLY A 187 2.00 15.03 -20.14
N LEU A 188 1.90 15.12 -18.81
CA LEU A 188 1.34 16.29 -18.12
C LEU A 188 2.22 17.53 -18.28
N GLU A 189 3.54 17.38 -18.18
CA GLU A 189 4.50 18.47 -18.46
C GLU A 189 4.34 18.98 -19.89
N SER A 190 4.22 18.07 -20.86
CA SER A 190 4.00 18.43 -22.27
C SER A 190 2.69 19.20 -22.47
N LYS A 191 1.61 18.82 -21.76
CA LYS A 191 0.33 19.56 -21.77
C LYS A 191 0.49 20.97 -21.21
N LEU A 192 1.17 21.13 -20.08
CA LEU A 192 1.46 22.44 -19.49
C LEU A 192 2.31 23.32 -20.41
N MET A 193 3.35 22.75 -21.03
CA MET A 193 4.24 23.46 -21.96
C MET A 193 3.54 23.90 -23.25
N SER A 194 2.52 23.16 -23.70
CA SER A 194 1.69 23.49 -24.86
C SER A 194 0.53 24.45 -24.53
N GLY A 195 0.39 24.87 -23.26
CA GLY A 195 -0.67 25.77 -22.80
C GLY A 195 -2.03 25.10 -22.62
N THR A 196 -2.07 23.76 -22.56
CA THR A 196 -3.30 23.01 -22.27
C THR A 196 -3.54 22.97 -20.77
N VAL A 197 -4.74 23.37 -20.33
CA VAL A 197 -5.13 23.32 -18.92
C VAL A 197 -5.25 21.86 -18.48
N LEU A 198 -4.62 21.51 -17.35
CA LEU A 198 -4.77 20.19 -16.74
C LEU A 198 -6.12 20.07 -16.04
N THR A 199 -6.68 18.87 -16.02
CA THR A 199 -7.85 18.58 -15.16
C THR A 199 -7.46 18.65 -13.68
N ASP A 200 -8.43 18.88 -12.79
CA ASP A 200 -8.17 18.93 -11.34
C ASP A 200 -7.42 17.69 -10.82
N ALA A 201 -7.77 16.50 -11.32
CA ALA A 201 -7.12 15.24 -10.95
C ALA A 201 -5.68 15.14 -11.48
N GLU A 202 -5.41 15.65 -12.67
CA GLU A 202 -4.06 15.71 -13.24
C GLU A 202 -3.20 16.75 -12.53
N GLN A 203 -3.76 17.90 -12.20
CA GLN A 203 -3.07 18.95 -11.45
C GLN A 203 -2.68 18.46 -10.05
N ALA A 204 -3.62 17.86 -9.32
CA ALA A 204 -3.34 17.27 -8.01
C ALA A 204 -2.27 16.17 -8.05
N PHE A 205 -2.27 15.35 -9.12
CA PHE A 205 -1.24 14.33 -9.32
C PHE A 205 0.13 14.95 -9.65
N TYR A 206 0.17 15.97 -10.50
CA TYR A 206 1.39 16.68 -10.87
C TYR A 206 2.02 17.43 -9.68
N ASP A 207 1.19 18.05 -8.84
CA ASP A 207 1.63 18.80 -7.66
C ASP A 207 2.17 17.88 -6.54
N SER A 208 1.70 16.64 -6.49
CA SER A 208 2.05 15.69 -5.42
C SER A 208 3.20 14.74 -5.79
N VAL A 209 3.45 14.49 -7.08
CA VAL A 209 4.44 13.52 -7.54
C VAL A 209 5.49 14.18 -8.42
N SER A 210 6.74 14.20 -7.95
CA SER A 210 7.86 14.75 -8.72
C SER A 210 8.50 13.72 -9.65
N LEU A 211 8.89 14.17 -10.85
CA LEU A 211 9.60 13.34 -11.84
C LEU A 211 10.92 12.79 -11.29
N SER A 212 11.70 13.63 -10.58
CA SER A 212 12.96 13.23 -9.95
C SER A 212 12.78 12.12 -8.91
N SER A 213 11.71 12.17 -8.12
CA SER A 213 11.41 11.11 -7.15
C SER A 213 11.12 9.77 -7.83
N ILE A 214 10.42 9.78 -8.97
CA ILE A 214 10.13 8.58 -9.74
C ILE A 214 11.42 7.99 -10.35
N GLU A 215 12.35 8.83 -10.81
CA GLU A 215 13.64 8.39 -11.34
C GLU A 215 14.53 7.73 -10.27
N ASP A 216 14.59 8.31 -9.07
CA ASP A 216 15.29 7.72 -7.93
C ASP A 216 14.67 6.38 -7.49
N LYS A 217 13.34 6.27 -7.56
CA LYS A 217 12.65 4.99 -7.30
C LYS A 217 12.98 3.97 -8.39
N LEU A 218 13.01 4.37 -9.66
CA LEU A 218 13.36 3.50 -10.78
C LEU A 218 14.79 2.98 -10.69
N SER A 219 15.77 3.83 -10.35
CA SER A 219 17.16 3.41 -10.18
C SER A 219 17.28 2.37 -9.06
N PHE A 220 16.67 2.61 -7.90
CA PHE A 220 16.66 1.65 -6.80
C PHE A 220 16.02 0.30 -7.17
N VAL A 221 14.87 0.30 -7.86
CA VAL A 221 14.20 -0.95 -8.25
C VAL A 221 15.05 -1.71 -9.27
N ARG A 222 15.69 -1.02 -10.21
CA ARG A 222 16.61 -1.64 -11.18
C ARG A 222 17.80 -2.27 -10.47
N GLU A 223 18.45 -1.55 -9.56
CA GLU A 223 19.56 -2.08 -8.74
C GLU A 223 19.13 -3.33 -7.95
N ARG A 224 17.94 -3.30 -7.33
CA ARG A 224 17.39 -4.46 -6.62
C ARG A 224 17.14 -5.62 -7.57
N MET A 225 16.59 -5.37 -8.75
CA MET A 225 16.35 -6.38 -9.76
C MET A 225 17.66 -7.04 -10.20
N HIS A 226 18.75 -6.26 -10.32
CA HIS A 226 20.09 -6.78 -10.57
C HIS A 226 20.59 -7.65 -9.40
N ALA A 227 20.47 -7.15 -8.16
CA ALA A 227 20.88 -7.89 -6.96
C ALA A 227 20.12 -9.22 -6.79
N LEU A 228 18.87 -9.33 -7.23
CA LEU A 228 18.11 -10.59 -7.21
C LEU A 228 18.70 -11.62 -8.19
N VAL A 229 19.08 -11.19 -9.39
CA VAL A 229 19.71 -12.07 -10.38
C VAL A 229 21.11 -12.49 -9.93
N GLU A 230 21.92 -11.55 -9.46
CA GLU A 230 23.29 -11.83 -8.96
C GLU A 230 23.28 -12.72 -7.71
N GLY A 231 22.32 -12.51 -6.82
CA GLY A 231 22.13 -13.34 -5.63
C GLY A 231 21.50 -14.70 -5.91
N GLY A 232 21.19 -15.04 -7.17
CA GLY A 232 20.50 -16.29 -7.54
C GLY A 232 19.10 -16.42 -6.94
N ASN A 233 18.46 -15.31 -6.58
CA ASN A 233 17.12 -15.26 -5.98
C ASN A 233 16.05 -15.22 -7.08
N VAL A 234 16.04 -16.25 -7.92
CA VAL A 234 15.18 -16.32 -9.11
C VAL A 234 14.40 -17.64 -9.10
N THR A 235 13.11 -17.60 -9.40
CA THR A 235 12.29 -18.82 -9.51
C THR A 235 12.54 -19.56 -10.82
N ALA A 236 12.04 -20.79 -10.96
CA ALA A 236 12.24 -21.60 -12.17
C ALA A 236 11.63 -20.94 -13.42
N GLU A 237 10.43 -20.37 -13.26
CA GLU A 237 9.72 -19.64 -14.32
C GLU A 237 10.43 -18.33 -14.67
N GLU A 238 10.91 -17.58 -13.68
CA GLU A 238 11.66 -16.35 -13.91
C GLU A 238 12.99 -16.61 -14.62
N ARG A 239 13.67 -17.70 -14.28
CA ARG A 239 14.89 -18.13 -15.00
C ARG A 239 14.59 -18.43 -16.46
N LYS A 240 13.49 -19.14 -16.75
CA LYS A 240 13.06 -19.39 -18.13
C LYS A 240 12.80 -18.08 -18.87
N ASN A 241 12.05 -17.15 -18.27
CA ASN A 241 11.72 -15.85 -18.85
C ASN A 241 12.98 -14.97 -19.06
N LEU A 242 13.95 -15.03 -18.16
CA LEU A 242 15.23 -14.33 -18.29
C LEU A 242 16.08 -14.92 -19.42
N LEU A 243 16.13 -16.25 -19.56
CA LEU A 243 16.84 -16.90 -20.65
C LEU A 243 16.21 -16.61 -22.00
N GLU A 244 14.88 -16.60 -22.08
CA GLU A 244 14.14 -16.20 -23.29
C GLU A 244 14.47 -14.76 -23.69
N GLN A 245 14.40 -13.81 -22.75
CA GLN A 245 14.77 -12.41 -23.00
C GLN A 245 16.23 -12.25 -23.46
N VAL A 246 17.17 -13.01 -22.88
CA VAL A 246 18.58 -12.96 -23.31
C VAL A 246 18.74 -13.59 -24.70
N ASN A 247 18.06 -14.71 -24.97
CA ASN A 247 18.11 -15.36 -26.28
C ASN A 247 17.50 -14.48 -27.38
N ASP A 248 16.39 -13.81 -27.12
CA ASP A 248 15.77 -12.93 -28.12
C ASP A 248 16.62 -11.70 -28.41
N LYS A 249 17.28 -11.13 -27.39
CA LYS A 249 18.28 -10.07 -27.61
C LYS A 249 19.48 -10.55 -28.41
N ILE A 250 19.94 -11.79 -28.20
CA ILE A 250 21.01 -12.39 -29.01
C ILE A 250 20.54 -12.55 -30.46
N LYS A 251 19.31 -13.04 -30.71
CA LYS A 251 18.76 -13.16 -32.07
C LYS A 251 18.62 -11.79 -32.77
N ALA A 252 18.15 -10.77 -32.05
CA ALA A 252 18.05 -9.42 -32.57
C ALA A 252 19.43 -8.86 -32.96
N LEU A 253 20.43 -9.00 -32.08
CA LEU A 253 21.81 -8.61 -32.39
C LEU A 253 22.40 -9.42 -33.54
N ASP A 254 22.13 -10.72 -33.64
CA ASP A 254 22.60 -11.54 -34.75
C ASP A 254 22.04 -11.02 -36.10
N THR A 255 20.76 -10.62 -36.11
CA THR A 255 20.11 -10.00 -37.28
C THR A 255 20.74 -8.64 -37.63
N GLU A 256 20.99 -7.79 -36.63
CA GLU A 256 21.67 -6.49 -36.83
C GLU A 256 23.12 -6.65 -37.30
N ILE A 257 23.83 -7.66 -36.81
CA ILE A 257 25.19 -8.01 -37.24
C ILE A 257 25.18 -8.40 -38.72
N GLU A 258 24.23 -9.24 -39.13
CA GLU A 258 24.07 -9.62 -40.55
C GLU A 258 23.75 -8.42 -41.43
N GLN A 259 22.89 -7.52 -40.99
CA GLN A 259 22.57 -6.29 -41.73
C GLN A 259 23.78 -5.35 -41.80
N ALA A 260 24.49 -5.12 -40.70
CA ALA A 260 25.69 -4.27 -40.67
C ALA A 260 26.84 -4.84 -41.51
N LYS A 261 26.94 -6.18 -41.61
CA LYS A 261 27.86 -6.86 -42.55
C LYS A 261 27.48 -6.62 -44.00
N LYS A 262 26.18 -6.71 -44.35
CA LYS A 262 25.68 -6.41 -45.70
C LYS A 262 25.90 -4.94 -46.09
N GLU A 263 25.81 -4.03 -45.13
CA GLU A 263 26.06 -2.59 -45.32
C GLU A 263 27.55 -2.20 -45.29
N GLY A 264 28.48 -3.15 -45.09
CA GLY A 264 29.93 -2.89 -45.08
C GLY A 264 30.43 -2.06 -43.88
N LYS A 265 29.63 -1.87 -42.84
CA LYS A 265 29.95 -1.03 -41.67
C LYS A 265 30.74 -1.83 -40.61
N MET A 266 32.01 -2.15 -40.91
CA MET A 266 32.90 -2.99 -40.09
C MET A 266 32.98 -2.56 -38.61
N LYS A 267 33.11 -1.25 -38.31
CA LYS A 267 33.14 -0.74 -36.93
C LYS A 267 31.83 -1.01 -36.15
N ARG A 268 30.68 -0.99 -36.84
CA ARG A 268 29.38 -1.33 -36.23
C ARG A 268 29.29 -2.82 -35.93
N VAL A 269 29.85 -3.67 -36.81
CA VAL A 269 29.91 -5.12 -36.61
C VAL A 269 30.73 -5.49 -35.38
N GLU A 270 31.91 -4.89 -35.19
CA GLU A 270 32.75 -5.12 -34.02
C GLU A 270 32.04 -4.73 -32.71
N ASN A 271 31.40 -3.56 -32.68
CA ASN A 271 30.64 -3.11 -31.51
C ASN A 271 29.46 -4.04 -31.18
N LEU A 272 28.73 -4.51 -32.20
CA LEU A 272 27.61 -5.45 -32.01
C LEU A 272 28.10 -6.84 -31.57
N GLN A 273 29.25 -7.30 -32.07
CA GLN A 273 29.87 -8.54 -31.62
C GLN A 273 30.34 -8.46 -30.16
N ALA A 274 30.90 -7.35 -29.73
CA ALA A 274 31.25 -7.13 -28.32
C ALA A 274 30.00 -7.19 -27.42
N LYS A 275 28.89 -6.55 -27.82
CA LYS A 275 27.59 -6.64 -27.13
C LYS A 275 27.02 -8.07 -27.11
N ARG A 276 27.27 -8.86 -28.16
CA ARG A 276 26.85 -10.26 -28.22
C ARG A 276 27.62 -11.12 -27.21
N VAL A 277 28.93 -10.95 -27.09
CA VAL A 277 29.76 -11.69 -26.12
C VAL A 277 29.30 -11.42 -24.69
N THR A 278 29.03 -10.16 -24.34
CA THR A 278 28.53 -9.82 -22.99
C THR A 278 27.15 -10.41 -22.70
N LEU A 279 26.26 -10.50 -23.69
CA LEU A 279 24.98 -11.22 -23.54
C LEU A 279 25.14 -12.73 -23.41
N GLN A 280 26.13 -13.33 -24.09
CA GLN A 280 26.46 -14.75 -23.94
C GLN A 280 27.01 -15.05 -22.53
N GLU A 281 27.87 -14.19 -21.98
CA GLU A 281 28.31 -14.30 -20.58
C GLU A 281 27.15 -14.16 -19.59
N ARG A 282 26.18 -13.29 -19.88
CA ARG A 282 24.96 -13.19 -19.07
C ARG A 282 24.13 -14.46 -19.17
N LYS A 283 24.02 -15.06 -20.36
CA LYS A 283 23.30 -16.32 -20.57
C LYS A 283 23.89 -17.43 -19.71
N THR A 284 25.21 -17.62 -19.74
CA THR A 284 25.88 -18.67 -18.94
C THR A 284 25.70 -18.43 -17.44
N LYS A 285 25.75 -17.17 -16.99
CA LYS A 285 25.46 -16.81 -15.58
C LYS A 285 24.03 -17.18 -15.18
N VAL A 286 23.02 -16.86 -15.99
CA VAL A 286 21.61 -17.19 -15.70
C VAL A 286 21.35 -18.70 -15.78
N GLU A 287 22.01 -19.41 -16.71
CA GLU A 287 21.96 -20.87 -16.79
C GLU A 287 22.55 -21.53 -15.55
N GLY A 288 23.59 -20.95 -14.94
CA GLY A 288 24.22 -21.44 -13.72
C GLY A 288 23.43 -21.21 -12.42
N ILE A 289 22.35 -20.42 -12.44
CA ILE A 289 21.53 -20.15 -11.25
C ILE A 289 20.67 -21.39 -10.91
N ASN A 290 20.79 -21.88 -9.67
CA ASN A 290 19.87 -22.88 -9.15
C ASN A 290 18.57 -22.19 -8.68
N PRO A 291 17.41 -22.48 -9.29
CA PRO A 291 16.18 -21.76 -8.99
C PRO A 291 15.71 -21.96 -7.55
N LYS A 292 15.20 -20.90 -6.94
CA LYS A 292 14.56 -20.98 -5.62
C LYS A 292 13.10 -21.45 -5.76
N PRO A 293 12.57 -22.15 -4.74
CA PRO A 293 11.14 -22.41 -4.66
C PRO A 293 10.37 -21.09 -4.57
N LEU A 294 9.07 -21.12 -4.93
CA LEU A 294 8.22 -19.94 -4.79
C LEU A 294 8.23 -19.44 -3.34
N HIS A 295 8.07 -18.13 -3.19
CA HIS A 295 8.04 -17.50 -1.88
C HIS A 295 6.87 -18.04 -1.04
N ALA A 296 7.02 -18.06 0.28
CA ALA A 296 5.96 -18.45 1.20
C ALA A 296 4.82 -17.40 1.25
N LEU A 297 3.62 -17.81 1.64
CA LEU A 297 2.53 -16.87 1.92
C LEU A 297 2.85 -16.10 3.20
N LYS A 298 2.50 -14.80 3.25
CA LYS A 298 2.75 -13.94 4.43
C LYS A 298 2.08 -14.50 5.68
N HIS A 299 0.83 -14.95 5.52
CA HIS A 299 0.00 -15.49 6.60
C HIS A 299 0.01 -17.03 6.64
N GLU A 300 1.03 -17.71 6.08
CA GLU A 300 1.07 -19.18 6.00
C GLU A 300 0.88 -19.86 7.36
N ALA A 301 1.49 -19.32 8.42
CA ALA A 301 1.37 -19.87 9.77
C ALA A 301 -0.07 -19.76 10.34
N GLU A 302 -0.77 -18.67 10.04
CA GLU A 302 -2.16 -18.44 10.47
C GLU A 302 -3.12 -19.31 9.66
N ILE A 303 -2.91 -19.39 8.35
CA ILE A 303 -3.62 -20.31 7.45
C ILE A 303 -3.45 -21.75 7.94
N HIS A 304 -2.25 -22.17 8.35
CA HIS A 304 -2.02 -23.51 8.90
C HIS A 304 -2.74 -23.75 10.23
N LYS A 305 -2.88 -22.73 11.09
CA LYS A 305 -3.68 -22.84 12.33
C LYS A 305 -5.16 -23.03 12.01
N LEU A 306 -5.72 -22.21 11.12
CA LEU A 306 -7.12 -22.33 10.67
C LEU A 306 -7.39 -23.68 9.99
N ARG A 307 -6.48 -24.14 9.13
CA ARG A 307 -6.56 -25.47 8.52
C ARG A 307 -6.50 -26.58 9.57
N LYS A 308 -5.76 -26.41 10.67
CA LYS A 308 -5.74 -27.37 11.78
C LYS A 308 -7.08 -27.41 12.53
N GLU A 309 -7.73 -26.27 12.70
CA GLU A 309 -9.06 -26.14 13.31
C GLU A 309 -10.16 -26.73 12.42
N LEU A 310 -9.96 -26.72 11.09
CA LEU A 310 -10.88 -27.29 10.12
C LEU A 310 -10.83 -28.84 10.09
N LEU A 311 -9.70 -29.46 10.43
CA LEU A 311 -9.54 -30.92 10.48
C LEU A 311 -10.60 -31.66 11.34
N PRO A 312 -10.84 -31.30 12.62
CA PRO A 312 -11.87 -31.96 13.42
C PRO A 312 -13.28 -31.73 12.87
N ILE A 313 -13.53 -30.60 12.21
CA ILE A 313 -14.83 -30.29 11.61
C ILE A 313 -15.09 -31.19 10.40
N GLU A 314 -14.09 -31.36 9.51
CA GLU A 314 -14.15 -32.32 8.40
C GLU A 314 -14.36 -33.75 8.89
N GLU A 315 -13.71 -34.16 10.00
CA GLU A 315 -13.91 -35.49 10.57
C GLU A 315 -15.32 -35.70 11.13
N ILE A 316 -15.95 -34.64 11.68
CA ILE A 316 -17.34 -34.69 12.14
C ILE A 316 -18.28 -34.84 10.95
N GLU A 317 -18.07 -34.08 9.87
CA GLU A 317 -18.86 -34.21 8.64
C GLU A 317 -18.72 -35.59 8.00
N GLU A 318 -17.49 -36.11 7.88
CA GLU A 318 -17.22 -37.45 7.34
C GLU A 318 -17.89 -38.56 8.17
N LYS A 319 -17.88 -38.45 9.51
CA LYS A 319 -18.54 -39.40 10.41
C LYS A 319 -20.06 -39.23 10.44
N ALA A 320 -20.55 -38.03 10.12
CA ALA A 320 -21.97 -37.69 10.08
C ALA A 320 -22.63 -38.00 8.72
N LYS A 321 -21.87 -38.31 7.67
CA LYS A 321 -22.40 -38.81 6.38
C LYS A 321 -23.19 -40.11 6.61
N GLY A 322 -24.49 -39.97 6.90
CA GLY A 322 -25.40 -41.07 7.21
C GLY A 322 -25.97 -41.08 8.65
N ARG A 323 -25.54 -40.17 9.54
CA ARG A 323 -26.09 -40.01 10.91
C ARG A 323 -26.71 -38.62 11.05
N LEU A 324 -27.81 -38.52 11.81
CA LEU A 324 -28.30 -37.21 12.26
C LEU A 324 -27.23 -36.54 13.13
N MET A 325 -26.84 -35.32 12.77
CA MET A 325 -25.93 -34.50 13.57
C MET A 325 -26.67 -33.93 14.79
N THR A 326 -25.96 -33.89 15.91
CA THR A 326 -26.43 -33.20 17.11
C THR A 326 -26.41 -31.68 16.91
N LEU A 327 -27.21 -30.94 17.67
CA LEU A 327 -27.23 -29.45 17.62
C LEU A 327 -25.84 -28.83 17.79
N LYS A 328 -24.99 -29.43 18.62
CA LYS A 328 -23.60 -28.99 18.83
C LYS A 328 -22.70 -29.28 17.62
N GLU A 329 -22.87 -30.44 16.98
CA GLU A 329 -22.15 -30.78 15.74
C GLU A 329 -22.58 -29.85 14.60
N ASN A 330 -23.87 -29.54 14.46
CA ASN A 330 -24.36 -28.56 13.48
C ASN A 330 -23.78 -27.16 13.70
N GLN A 331 -23.68 -26.69 14.95
CA GLN A 331 -23.06 -25.40 15.25
C GLN A 331 -21.57 -25.36 14.91
N VAL A 332 -20.85 -26.47 15.07
CA VAL A 332 -19.42 -26.56 14.73
C VAL A 332 -19.22 -26.64 13.22
N VAL A 333 -20.09 -27.35 12.51
CA VAL A 333 -20.09 -27.43 11.03
C VAL A 333 -20.43 -26.08 10.42
N ALA A 334 -21.35 -25.31 11.00
CA ALA A 334 -21.68 -23.96 10.55
C ALA A 334 -20.46 -23.00 10.57
N LYS A 335 -19.54 -23.18 11.54
CA LYS A 335 -18.29 -22.38 11.62
C LYS A 335 -17.28 -22.71 10.52
N LYS A 336 -17.49 -23.79 9.76
CA LYS A 336 -16.59 -24.19 8.68
C LYS A 336 -16.53 -23.12 7.60
N ASP A 337 -17.68 -22.57 7.22
CA ASP A 337 -17.77 -21.57 6.16
C ASP A 337 -17.03 -20.27 6.57
N ASP A 338 -17.16 -19.86 7.83
CA ASP A 338 -16.42 -18.73 8.39
C ASP A 338 -14.89 -18.97 8.35
N ILE A 339 -14.44 -20.16 8.73
CA ILE A 339 -13.00 -20.51 8.71
C ILE A 339 -12.48 -20.57 7.27
N MET A 340 -13.27 -21.10 6.32
CA MET A 340 -12.89 -21.14 4.90
C MET A 340 -12.81 -19.73 4.31
N GLN A 341 -13.76 -18.85 4.65
CA GLN A 341 -13.73 -17.45 4.23
C GLN A 341 -12.49 -16.74 4.79
N GLN A 342 -12.19 -16.93 6.08
CA GLN A 342 -10.99 -16.36 6.70
C GLN A 342 -9.69 -16.86 6.04
N ILE A 343 -9.62 -18.15 5.67
CA ILE A 343 -8.47 -18.68 4.91
C ILE A 343 -8.36 -17.97 3.56
N SER A 344 -9.46 -17.82 2.84
CA SER A 344 -9.48 -17.15 1.53
C SER A 344 -9.05 -15.69 1.64
N ASP A 345 -9.54 -14.97 2.65
CA ASP A 345 -9.17 -13.57 2.90
C ASP A 345 -7.67 -13.43 3.23
N LEU A 346 -7.12 -14.32 4.07
CA LEU A 346 -5.69 -14.33 4.42
C LEU A 346 -4.80 -14.73 3.22
N GLU A 347 -5.27 -15.63 2.36
CA GLU A 347 -4.61 -15.98 1.12
C GLU A 347 -4.55 -14.75 0.19
N GLN A 348 -5.67 -14.05 0.03
CA GLN A 348 -5.75 -12.84 -0.80
C GLN A 348 -4.89 -11.70 -0.24
N GLN A 349 -4.89 -11.48 1.07
CA GLN A 349 -4.02 -10.49 1.74
C GLN A 349 -2.52 -10.83 1.60
N SER A 350 -2.20 -12.12 1.42
CA SER A 350 -0.82 -12.56 1.17
C SER A 350 -0.32 -12.21 -0.23
N ARG A 351 -1.20 -11.81 -1.16
CA ARG A 351 -0.82 -11.46 -2.54
C ARG A 351 0.26 -10.37 -2.58
N GLY A 352 1.24 -10.54 -3.47
CA GLY A 352 2.27 -9.56 -3.75
C GLY A 352 1.80 -8.51 -4.74
N TRP A 353 2.47 -7.36 -4.79
CA TRP A 353 2.23 -6.40 -5.87
C TRP A 353 2.73 -6.97 -7.20
N PHE A 354 1.96 -6.74 -8.27
CA PHE A 354 2.29 -7.21 -9.63
C PHE A 354 2.47 -8.72 -9.78
N GLU A 355 1.87 -9.51 -8.88
CA GLU A 355 1.82 -10.96 -8.99
C GLU A 355 0.73 -11.38 -9.97
N SER A 356 1.07 -12.23 -10.94
CA SER A 356 0.07 -12.84 -11.83
C SER A 356 -0.80 -13.81 -11.06
N ASP A 357 -2.05 -13.98 -11.51
CA ASP A 357 -2.97 -14.93 -10.89
C ASP A 357 -2.39 -16.35 -10.93
N GLU A 358 -1.76 -16.75 -12.03
CA GLU A 358 -1.15 -18.08 -12.18
C GLU A 358 -0.08 -18.36 -11.09
N ILE A 359 0.83 -17.41 -10.88
CA ILE A 359 1.92 -17.55 -9.88
C ILE A 359 1.33 -17.55 -8.47
N PHE A 360 0.33 -16.70 -8.22
CA PHE A 360 -0.35 -16.64 -6.93
C PHE A 360 -1.05 -17.96 -6.60
N HIS A 361 -1.81 -18.53 -7.55
CA HIS A 361 -2.47 -19.83 -7.37
C HIS A 361 -1.45 -20.94 -7.18
N ALA A 362 -0.35 -20.96 -7.93
CA ALA A 362 0.73 -21.93 -7.75
C ALA A 362 1.33 -21.88 -6.32
N ARG A 363 1.49 -20.67 -5.77
CA ARG A 363 1.97 -20.46 -4.39
C ARG A 363 0.97 -20.95 -3.34
N VAL A 364 -0.33 -20.68 -3.53
CA VAL A 364 -1.39 -21.19 -2.65
C VAL A 364 -1.42 -22.72 -2.69
N GLN A 365 -1.31 -23.33 -3.87
CA GLN A 365 -1.23 -24.79 -4.05
C GLN A 365 0.02 -25.39 -3.40
N GLN A 366 1.15 -24.70 -3.45
CA GLN A 366 2.36 -25.12 -2.76
C GLN A 366 2.17 -25.12 -1.23
N SER A 367 1.53 -24.10 -0.67
CA SER A 367 1.17 -24.08 0.76
C SER A 367 0.18 -25.19 1.13
N LEU A 368 -0.82 -25.46 0.29
CA LEU A 368 -1.74 -26.59 0.50
C LEU A 368 -1.00 -27.94 0.48
N SER A 369 -0.07 -28.10 -0.44
CA SER A 369 0.75 -29.31 -0.56
C SER A 369 1.71 -29.48 0.63
N SER A 370 2.33 -28.39 1.10
CA SER A 370 3.21 -28.40 2.28
C SER A 370 2.43 -28.81 3.54
N TRP A 371 1.23 -28.26 3.71
CA TRP A 371 0.28 -28.63 4.77
C TRP A 371 -0.11 -30.12 4.70
N ASN A 372 -0.50 -30.61 3.53
CA ASN A 372 -0.89 -32.01 3.34
C ASN A 372 0.27 -32.97 3.64
N ASN A 373 1.50 -32.60 3.29
CA ASN A 373 2.69 -33.38 3.62
C ASN A 373 2.98 -33.37 5.13
N GLN A 374 2.80 -32.24 5.82
CA GLN A 374 2.88 -32.18 7.28
C GLN A 374 1.82 -33.09 7.94
N LYS A 375 0.57 -33.05 7.46
CA LYS A 375 -0.53 -33.93 7.92
C LYS A 375 -0.16 -35.42 7.78
N LYS A 376 0.44 -35.82 6.65
CA LYS A 376 0.89 -37.21 6.41
C LYS A 376 2.05 -37.62 7.34
N ASN A 377 3.01 -36.73 7.57
CA ASN A 377 4.16 -37.01 8.42
C ASN A 377 3.78 -37.15 9.90
N VAL A 378 2.84 -36.34 10.40
CA VAL A 378 2.30 -36.48 11.77
C VAL A 378 1.57 -37.82 11.94
N LYS A 379 0.80 -38.27 10.93
CA LYS A 379 0.15 -39.59 10.97
C LYS A 379 1.13 -40.77 10.92
N LYS A 380 2.31 -40.61 10.31
CA LYS A 380 3.34 -41.66 10.23
C LYS A 380 4.17 -41.77 11.53
N ALA A 381 4.40 -40.66 12.23
CA ALA A 381 5.10 -40.65 13.52
C ALA A 381 4.27 -41.23 14.68
N THR A 382 2.94 -41.32 14.52
CA THR A 382 2.03 -41.80 15.58
C THR A 382 1.58 -43.26 15.40
N LYS A 383 2.07 -43.98 14.38
CA LYS A 383 1.87 -45.43 14.31
C LYS A 383 2.84 -46.10 15.29
N PRO A 384 2.38 -46.79 16.35
CA PRO A 384 3.27 -47.62 17.14
C PRO A 384 3.86 -48.66 16.20
N ALA A 385 5.18 -48.84 16.25
CA ALA A 385 5.85 -49.93 15.56
C ALA A 385 5.16 -51.24 15.98
N SER A 386 4.37 -51.82 15.08
CA SER A 386 3.79 -53.14 15.26
C SER A 386 4.96 -54.11 15.40
N THR A 387 5.24 -54.50 16.64
CA THR A 387 6.26 -55.46 17.01
C THR A 387 5.90 -56.78 16.33
N SER A 388 6.54 -57.07 15.20
CA SER A 388 6.59 -58.41 14.64
C SER A 388 7.27 -59.29 15.67
N LYS A 389 6.50 -60.19 16.30
CA LYS A 389 7.01 -61.27 17.14
C LYS A 389 8.06 -62.09 16.36
N PRO A 390 9.28 -62.28 16.88
CA PRO A 390 10.04 -63.49 16.58
C PRO A 390 9.72 -64.52 17.66
N THR A 391 9.20 -65.65 17.20
CA THR A 391 9.07 -66.88 17.97
C THR A 391 10.47 -67.47 18.15
N SER A 392 11.05 -67.41 19.35
CA SER A 392 11.98 -68.45 19.83
C SER A 392 12.21 -68.36 21.32
N MET A 393 12.23 -69.54 21.93
CA MET A 393 12.34 -69.80 23.35
C MET A 393 13.73 -69.47 23.89
N SER A 394 13.81 -68.87 25.08
CA SER A 394 14.51 -69.42 26.25
C SER A 394 14.75 -68.33 27.32
N LEU A 395 14.38 -68.68 28.55
CA LEU A 395 14.79 -68.12 29.83
C LEU A 395 15.79 -69.14 30.45
N PRO A 396 16.52 -68.86 31.56
CA PRO A 396 16.30 -67.78 32.53
C PRO A 396 17.57 -67.09 33.11
N THR A 397 17.29 -66.02 33.87
CA THR A 397 17.95 -65.57 35.12
C THR A 397 19.38 -65.01 35.09
N THR A 398 19.52 -63.72 35.43
CA THR A 398 20.04 -63.27 36.75
C THR A 398 19.93 -61.76 36.88
N ALA A 399 19.51 -61.32 38.07
CA ALA A 399 19.35 -59.93 38.46
C ALA A 399 20.71 -59.24 38.65
N LYS A 400 20.85 -57.99 38.16
CA LYS A 400 21.90 -57.06 38.61
C LYS A 400 21.33 -55.68 38.87
N TRP A 401 21.53 -55.26 40.11
CA TRP A 401 21.26 -53.94 40.68
C TRP A 401 22.03 -52.84 39.94
N VAL A 402 21.40 -51.69 39.72
CA VAL A 402 22.04 -50.46 39.20
C VAL A 402 21.90 -49.35 40.23
N THR A 403 23.02 -48.80 40.69
CA THR A 403 23.10 -47.56 41.46
C THR A 403 23.39 -46.36 40.53
N PRO A 404 22.99 -45.12 40.88
CA PRO A 404 23.11 -43.95 40.00
C PRO A 404 24.34 -43.09 40.34
N ALA A 405 25.17 -42.82 39.33
CA ALA A 405 26.16 -41.74 39.30
C ALA A 405 26.55 -41.51 37.82
N SER A 406 26.86 -40.34 37.28
CA SER A 406 26.96 -38.97 37.77
C SER A 406 26.92 -38.03 36.54
N ARG A 407 26.67 -36.74 36.79
CA ARG A 407 26.53 -35.65 35.82
C ARG A 407 27.76 -35.46 34.92
N GLY A 408 27.54 -35.37 33.61
CA GLY A 408 28.47 -34.80 32.63
C GLY A 408 27.91 -33.50 32.02
N LYS A 409 28.70 -32.42 32.06
CA LYS A 409 28.39 -31.05 31.60
C LYS A 409 28.43 -30.91 30.06
N PRO A 410 27.77 -29.89 29.46
CA PRO A 410 27.72 -29.68 28.01
C PRO A 410 28.92 -28.89 27.48
N ALA A 411 29.38 -29.23 26.26
CA ALA A 411 30.47 -28.55 25.57
C ALA A 411 29.98 -27.50 24.55
N LEU A 412 30.81 -26.46 24.40
CA LEU A 412 30.60 -25.15 23.78
C LEU A 412 30.56 -25.12 22.23
N LYS A 413 29.89 -24.08 21.71
CA LYS A 413 29.81 -23.62 20.32
C LYS A 413 31.15 -23.16 19.72
N LYS A 414 31.31 -23.27 18.39
CA LYS A 414 32.33 -22.58 17.57
C LYS A 414 31.72 -21.46 16.71
N PRO A 415 32.46 -20.38 16.39
CA PRO A 415 31.92 -19.16 15.76
C PRO A 415 32.06 -19.12 14.22
N ALA A 416 31.30 -18.18 13.64
CA ALA A 416 31.09 -17.89 12.22
C ALA A 416 32.25 -17.14 11.53
N SER A 417 32.40 -17.36 10.23
CA SER A 417 33.25 -16.59 9.31
C SER A 417 32.47 -15.48 8.58
N LYS A 418 33.14 -14.34 8.37
CA LYS A 418 32.64 -13.11 7.71
C LYS A 418 32.64 -13.22 6.18
N PRO A 419 31.78 -12.47 5.44
CA PRO A 419 31.96 -12.22 4.02
C PRO A 419 32.82 -10.97 3.76
N SER A 420 33.64 -11.04 2.71
CA SER A 420 34.53 -9.99 2.21
C SER A 420 33.81 -9.01 1.30
N THR A 421 34.09 -7.73 1.50
CA THR A 421 33.72 -6.59 0.67
C THR A 421 34.49 -6.62 -0.66
N SER A 422 33.80 -6.60 -1.80
CA SER A 422 34.38 -6.19 -3.08
C SER A 422 33.37 -5.36 -3.85
N GLY A 423 33.47 -4.04 -3.69
CA GLY A 423 32.86 -3.08 -4.59
C GLY A 423 33.79 -2.82 -5.79
N GLY A 424 33.18 -2.52 -6.94
CA GLY A 424 33.84 -1.87 -8.07
C GLY A 424 33.98 -2.75 -9.31
N LEU A 425 33.09 -2.51 -10.29
CA LEU A 425 33.33 -2.55 -11.76
C LEU A 425 32.03 -2.38 -12.56
N PHE A 426 30.85 -2.57 -11.95
CA PHE A 426 29.56 -2.48 -12.65
C PHE A 426 28.97 -1.06 -12.77
N ALA A 427 29.41 -0.11 -11.94
CA ALA A 427 28.87 1.26 -11.91
C ALA A 427 29.26 2.14 -13.11
N ALA A 428 30.21 1.69 -13.95
CA ALA A 428 30.75 2.50 -15.04
C ALA A 428 30.12 2.23 -16.42
N MET A 429 29.22 1.25 -16.58
CA MET A 429 28.83 0.74 -17.90
C MET A 429 27.35 0.94 -18.28
N MET A 430 26.57 1.64 -17.45
CA MET A 430 25.16 1.97 -17.71
C MET A 430 24.90 3.49 -17.74
N ASN A 431 25.96 4.31 -17.68
CA ASN A 431 25.84 5.78 -17.69
C ASN A 431 26.04 6.43 -19.07
N ASP A 432 26.12 5.64 -20.15
CA ASP A 432 26.18 6.17 -21.51
C ASP A 432 24.79 6.18 -22.16
N SER A 433 24.12 7.32 -21.96
CA SER A 433 23.55 8.14 -23.04
C SER A 433 22.48 7.49 -23.94
N ASP A 434 21.21 7.50 -23.48
CA ASP A 434 20.06 7.72 -24.36
C ASP A 434 19.87 9.24 -24.49
N SER A 435 20.35 9.79 -25.60
CA SER A 435 19.90 11.07 -26.14
C SER A 435 19.43 10.79 -27.56
N ASP A 436 18.11 10.79 -27.73
CA ASP A 436 17.51 11.58 -28.81
C ASP A 436 17.18 12.95 -28.23
#